data_AF-A0A3N5LP13-F1
#
_entry.id   AF-A0A3N5LP13-F1
#
_cell.length_a   1.000
_cell.length_b   1.000
_cell.length_c   1.000
_cell.angle_alpha   90.00
_cell.angle_beta   90.00
_cell.angle_gamma   90.00
#
_symmetry.space_group_name_H-M   'P 1'
#
loop_
_entity.id
_entity.type
_entity.pdbx_description
1 polymer ?
#
loop_
_entity_poly.entity_id
_entity_poly.type
_entity_poly.pdbx_seq_one_letter_code
_entity_poly.pdbx_strand_id
1 'polypeptide(L)'
;AELLAHLSGGRPGYALRLLQNPEQLEQRLAWIDEQLHLLSCRRVERFAYAEALTKDKDTTRQALETWMSFWRDVMLITSGAPEAAANVDRKEQAEKLAWNMNLAEARRVVRAIERTMERIDVNTNLRLAVEVLMLDLPHLSIR
;
A
#
# COMPACT_ATOMS: atom_id res chain seq x y z
N ALA A 1 -19.57 -7.48 10.25
CA ALA A 1 -19.97 -7.17 8.85
C ALA A 1 -19.31 -5.89 8.33
N GLU A 2 -19.14 -4.84 9.15
CA GLU A 2 -18.59 -3.54 8.74
C GLU A 2 -17.13 -3.58 8.25
N LEU A 3 -16.25 -4.37 8.89
CA LEU A 3 -14.85 -4.52 8.46
C LEU A 3 -14.72 -4.97 6.98
N LEU A 4 -15.68 -5.77 6.49
CA LEU A 4 -15.64 -6.38 5.16
C LEU A 4 -16.11 -5.43 4.05
N ALA A 5 -17.10 -4.60 4.34
CA ALA A 5 -17.58 -3.59 3.40
C ALA A 5 -16.49 -2.54 3.13
N HIS A 6 -15.73 -2.21 4.17
CA HIS A 6 -14.71 -1.18 4.15
C HIS A 6 -13.42 -1.65 3.48
N LEU A 7 -12.86 -2.81 3.86
CA LEU A 7 -11.65 -3.41 3.24
C LEU A 7 -11.77 -3.64 1.72
N SER A 8 -13.00 -3.69 1.21
CA SER A 8 -13.25 -4.03 -0.18
C SER A 8 -12.96 -2.90 -1.15
N GLY A 9 -13.18 -1.63 -0.79
CA GLY A 9 -13.04 -0.51 -1.75
C GLY A 9 -13.72 -0.76 -3.12
N GLY A 10 -14.79 -1.58 -3.16
CA GLY A 10 -15.43 -2.08 -4.38
C GLY A 10 -15.15 -3.55 -4.78
N ARG A 11 -14.37 -4.32 -4.01
CA ARG A 11 -14.00 -5.73 -4.26
C ARG A 11 -14.47 -6.67 -3.13
N PRO A 12 -15.79 -6.88 -2.95
CA PRO A 12 -16.35 -7.72 -1.88
C PRO A 12 -15.79 -9.15 -1.83
N GLY A 13 -15.31 -9.70 -2.95
CA GLY A 13 -14.67 -11.01 -3.01
C GLY A 13 -13.26 -11.11 -2.43
N TYR A 14 -12.60 -9.98 -2.12
CA TYR A 14 -11.27 -9.95 -1.49
C TYR A 14 -11.39 -10.03 0.04
N ALA A 15 -12.31 -9.26 0.62
CA ALA A 15 -12.58 -9.28 2.05
C ALA A 15 -13.09 -10.66 2.55
N LEU A 16 -13.90 -11.35 1.74
CA LEU A 16 -14.38 -12.70 2.06
C LEU A 16 -13.27 -13.76 1.99
N ARG A 17 -12.30 -13.61 1.08
CA ARG A 17 -11.16 -14.53 0.93
C ARG A 17 -10.15 -14.41 2.07
N LEU A 18 -9.89 -13.20 2.56
CA LEU A 18 -9.01 -12.95 3.71
C LEU A 18 -9.52 -13.60 5.00
N LEU A 19 -10.84 -13.70 5.21
CA LEU A 19 -11.44 -14.37 6.36
C LEU A 19 -11.29 -15.89 6.34
N GLN A 20 -11.11 -16.47 5.15
CA GLN A 20 -11.08 -17.93 4.97
C GLN A 20 -9.64 -18.48 4.89
N ASN A 21 -8.64 -17.61 4.85
CA ASN A 21 -7.24 -18.02 4.69
C ASN A 21 -6.30 -17.18 5.59
N PRO A 22 -5.89 -17.72 6.77
CA PRO A 22 -4.97 -17.06 7.69
C PRO A 22 -3.64 -16.66 7.05
N GLU A 23 -3.10 -17.45 6.13
CA GLU A 23 -1.83 -17.15 5.45
C GLU A 23 -1.94 -15.88 4.58
N GLN A 24 -3.09 -15.67 3.93
CA GLN A 24 -3.34 -14.46 3.14
C GLN A 24 -3.46 -13.22 4.04
N LEU A 25 -4.03 -13.37 5.24
CA LEU A 25 -4.10 -12.29 6.21
C LEU A 25 -2.70 -11.93 6.73
N GLU A 26 -1.89 -12.92 7.11
CA GLU A 26 -0.51 -12.72 7.53
C GLU A 26 0.31 -12.03 6.45
N GLN A 27 0.19 -12.47 5.18
CA GLN A 27 0.89 -11.85 4.07
C GLN A 27 0.46 -10.40 3.83
N ARG A 28 -0.85 -10.09 3.95
CA ARG A 28 -1.35 -8.71 3.88
C ARG A 28 -0.72 -7.85 4.97
N LEU A 29 -0.69 -8.35 6.21
CA LEU A 29 -0.10 -7.64 7.34
C LEU A 29 1.39 -7.38 7.10
N ALA A 30 2.13 -8.39 6.61
CA ALA A 30 3.54 -8.26 6.25
C ALA A 30 3.76 -7.19 5.18
N TRP A 31 2.96 -7.17 4.10
CA TRP A 31 3.08 -6.14 3.07
C TRP A 31 2.80 -4.73 3.59
N ILE A 32 1.89 -4.56 4.56
CA ILE A 32 1.65 -3.26 5.20
C ILE A 32 2.87 -2.85 6.04
N ASP A 33 3.43 -3.77 6.82
CA ASP A 33 4.59 -3.49 7.65
C ASP A 33 5.83 -3.18 6.80
N GLU A 34 6.01 -3.89 5.68
CA GLU A 34 7.08 -3.65 4.71
C GLU A 34 6.98 -2.26 4.08
N GLN A 35 5.82 -1.82 3.59
CA GLN A 35 5.71 -0.45 3.04
C GLN A 35 6.01 0.62 4.07
N LEU A 36 5.59 0.44 5.32
CA LEU A 36 5.85 1.39 6.40
C LEU A 36 7.36 1.46 6.68
N HIS A 37 8.03 0.30 6.71
CA HIS A 37 9.48 0.23 6.85
C HIS A 37 10.19 0.98 5.71
N LEU A 38 9.78 0.75 4.46
CA LEU A 38 10.35 1.38 3.26
C LEU A 38 10.35 2.91 3.33
N LEU A 39 9.40 3.54 4.03
CA LEU A 39 9.35 5.00 4.18
C LEU A 39 10.58 5.57 4.88
N SER A 40 11.26 4.78 5.71
CA SER A 40 12.49 5.18 6.41
C SER A 40 13.79 4.65 5.78
N CYS A 41 13.67 3.71 4.83
CA CYS A 41 14.79 3.07 4.18
C CYS A 41 15.51 3.97 3.18
N ARG A 42 16.82 3.74 3.04
CA ARG A 42 17.65 4.34 1.99
C ARG A 42 17.31 3.74 0.63
N ARG A 43 17.70 4.44 -0.44
CA ARG A 43 17.45 4.02 -1.83
C ARG A 43 17.93 2.59 -2.14
N VAL A 44 19.10 2.21 -1.63
CA VAL A 44 19.68 0.86 -1.84
C VAL A 44 18.77 -0.23 -1.28
N GLU A 45 18.25 -0.04 -0.07
CA GLU A 45 17.34 -0.98 0.59
C GLU A 45 15.99 -1.06 -0.15
N ARG A 46 15.45 0.09 -0.57
CA ARG A 46 14.22 0.12 -1.37
C ARG A 46 14.36 -0.61 -2.70
N PHE A 47 15.51 -0.48 -3.38
CA PHE A 47 15.75 -1.17 -4.66
C PHE A 47 15.97 -2.67 -4.45
N ALA A 48 16.63 -3.07 -3.37
CA ALA A 48 16.72 -4.49 -2.99
C ALA A 48 15.33 -5.09 -2.74
N TYR A 49 14.43 -4.34 -2.07
CA TYR A 49 13.03 -4.75 -1.91
C TYR A 49 12.29 -4.87 -3.25
N ALA A 50 12.44 -3.87 -4.13
CA ALA A 50 11.82 -3.91 -5.47
C ALA A 50 12.25 -5.14 -6.27
N GLU A 51 13.54 -5.49 -6.22
CA GLU A 51 14.07 -6.70 -6.84
C GLU A 51 13.49 -7.99 -6.24
N ALA A 52 13.33 -8.05 -4.92
CA ALA A 52 12.73 -9.21 -4.26
C ALA A 52 11.24 -9.37 -4.60
N LEU A 53 10.47 -8.28 -4.53
CA LEU A 53 9.03 -8.29 -4.77
C LEU A 53 8.69 -8.67 -6.21
N THR A 54 9.49 -8.20 -7.18
CA THR A 54 9.20 -8.36 -8.61
C THR A 54 9.58 -9.71 -9.21
N LYS A 55 9.99 -10.68 -8.37
CA LYS A 55 10.23 -12.07 -8.78
C LYS A 55 8.96 -12.78 -9.23
N ASP A 56 7.82 -12.41 -8.65
CA ASP A 56 6.52 -12.98 -9.01
C ASP A 56 5.50 -11.86 -9.28
N LYS A 57 4.88 -11.91 -10.47
CA LYS A 57 3.99 -10.86 -10.96
C LYS A 57 2.70 -10.77 -10.14
N ASP A 58 2.15 -11.91 -9.75
CA ASP A 58 0.90 -11.97 -9.00
C ASP A 58 1.09 -11.49 -7.55
N THR A 59 2.20 -11.88 -6.92
CA THR A 59 2.66 -11.36 -5.62
C THR A 59 2.88 -9.85 -5.69
N THR A 60 3.57 -9.36 -6.72
CA THR A 60 3.77 -7.92 -6.93
C THR A 60 2.43 -7.17 -7.00
N ARG A 61 1.47 -7.69 -7.78
CA ARG A 61 0.14 -7.09 -7.91
C ARG A 61 -0.57 -7.05 -6.55
N GLN A 62 -0.59 -8.17 -5.83
CA GLN A 62 -1.28 -8.25 -4.54
C GLN A 62 -0.67 -7.32 -3.47
N ALA A 63 0.66 -7.19 -3.47
CA ALA A 63 1.35 -6.22 -2.60
C ALA A 63 0.95 -4.78 -2.95
N LEU A 64 0.98 -4.39 -4.23
CA LEU A 64 0.59 -3.05 -4.67
C LEU A 64 -0.89 -2.74 -4.39
N GLU A 65 -1.77 -3.72 -4.51
CA GLU A 65 -3.18 -3.58 -4.16
C GLU A 65 -3.38 -3.38 -2.65
N THR A 66 -2.60 -4.10 -1.84
CA THR A 66 -2.59 -3.94 -0.37
C THR A 66 -2.10 -2.54 0.01
N TRP A 67 -1.02 -2.07 -0.61
CA TRP A 67 -0.48 -0.73 -0.40
C TRP A 67 -1.47 0.35 -0.84
N MET A 68 -2.11 0.19 -2.00
CA MET A 68 -3.14 1.09 -2.50
C MET A 68 -4.29 1.26 -1.50
N SER A 69 -4.78 0.15 -0.95
CA SER A 69 -5.85 0.16 0.06
C SER A 69 -5.46 0.99 1.27
N PHE A 70 -4.26 0.76 1.82
CA PHE A 70 -3.75 1.50 2.97
C PHE A 70 -3.52 2.99 2.67
N TRP A 71 -2.92 3.34 1.53
CA TRP A 71 -2.66 4.74 1.17
C TRP A 71 -3.94 5.53 0.84
N ARG A 72 -5.01 4.85 0.41
CA ARG A 72 -6.33 5.47 0.31
C ARG A 72 -6.87 5.87 1.67
N ASP A 73 -6.68 5.05 2.70
CA ASP A 73 -7.07 5.41 4.08
C ASP A 73 -6.27 6.61 4.59
N VAL A 74 -4.95 6.63 4.38
CA VAL A 74 -4.12 7.80 4.71
C VAL A 74 -4.66 9.05 3.99
N MET A 75 -5.01 8.95 2.70
CA MET A 75 -5.58 10.06 1.94
C MET A 75 -6.96 10.50 2.46
N LEU A 76 -7.82 9.56 2.86
CA LEU A 76 -9.13 9.86 3.42
C LEU A 76 -9.00 10.57 4.78
N ILE A 77 -8.15 10.06 5.66
CA ILE A 77 -7.86 10.65 6.97
C ILE A 77 -7.26 12.05 6.81
N THR A 78 -6.27 12.24 5.93
CA THR A 78 -5.69 13.57 5.64
C THR A 78 -6.70 14.55 5.05
N SER A 79 -7.75 14.06 4.38
CA SER A 79 -8.85 14.89 3.86
C SER A 79 -9.94 15.22 4.89
N GLY A 80 -9.85 14.69 6.11
CA GLY A 80 -10.83 14.91 7.17
C GLY A 80 -12.01 13.92 7.18
N ALA A 81 -11.87 12.76 6.54
CA ALA A 81 -12.89 11.71 6.50
C ALA A 81 -12.39 10.35 7.09
N PRO A 82 -11.91 10.31 8.36
CA PRO A 82 -11.35 9.11 8.96
C PRO A 82 -12.34 7.95 9.13
N GLU A 83 -13.65 8.23 9.15
CA GLU A 83 -14.72 7.23 9.20
C GLU A 83 -14.87 6.42 7.89
N ALA A 84 -14.36 6.95 6.78
CA ALA A 84 -14.36 6.27 5.49
C ALA A 84 -13.16 5.29 5.33
N ALA A 85 -12.24 5.26 6.29
CA ALA A 85 -11.02 4.46 6.24
C ALA A 85 -11.28 2.97 6.45
N ALA A 86 -10.83 2.14 5.52
CA ALA A 86 -11.17 0.74 5.34
C ALA A 86 -10.44 -0.25 6.27
N ASN A 87 -9.15 0.00 6.50
CA ASN A 87 -8.23 -0.89 7.19
C ASN A 87 -8.25 -0.60 8.70
N VAL A 88 -9.36 -0.94 9.35
CA VAL A 88 -9.58 -0.69 10.79
C VAL A 88 -8.46 -1.29 11.65
N ASP A 89 -7.92 -2.44 11.24
CA ASP A 89 -6.80 -3.13 11.89
C ASP A 89 -5.47 -2.35 11.81
N ARG A 90 -5.35 -1.39 10.90
CA ARG A 90 -4.15 -0.56 10.66
C ARG A 90 -4.43 0.94 10.73
N LYS A 91 -5.55 1.32 11.37
CA LYS A 91 -6.01 2.71 11.47
C LYS A 91 -4.99 3.60 12.19
N GLU A 92 -4.40 3.13 13.28
CA GLU A 92 -3.42 3.90 14.04
C GLU A 92 -2.19 4.29 13.20
N GLN A 93 -1.68 3.36 12.39
CA GLN A 93 -0.57 3.61 11.48
C GLN A 93 -0.96 4.60 10.37
N ALA A 94 -2.18 4.50 9.84
CA ALA A 94 -2.68 5.42 8.83
C ALA A 94 -2.86 6.84 9.40
N GLU A 95 -3.37 6.99 10.63
CA GLU A 95 -3.47 8.26 11.34
C GLU A 95 -2.11 8.89 11.62
N LYS A 96 -1.14 8.09 12.08
CA LYS A 96 0.25 8.55 12.26
C LYS A 96 0.86 9.12 10.99
N LEU A 97 0.67 8.46 9.85
CA LEU A 97 1.11 9.01 8.57
C LEU A 97 0.35 10.28 8.21
N ALA A 98 -0.98 10.27 8.36
CA ALA A 98 -1.82 11.41 8.03
C ALA A 98 -1.48 12.68 8.84
N TRP A 99 -1.05 12.53 10.10
CA TRP A 99 -0.55 13.67 10.89
C TRP A 99 0.77 14.26 10.40
N ASN A 100 1.58 13.48 9.69
CA ASN A 100 2.91 13.88 9.23
C ASN A 100 2.95 14.31 7.75
N MET A 101 1.80 14.40 7.08
CA MET A 101 1.74 14.81 5.67
C MET A 101 0.45 15.57 5.34
N ASN A 102 0.49 16.34 4.26
CA ASN A 102 -0.70 16.99 3.72
C ASN A 102 -1.39 16.12 2.65
N LEU A 103 -2.64 16.49 2.31
CA LEU A 103 -3.44 15.79 1.30
C LEU A 103 -2.74 15.69 -0.07
N ALA A 104 -1.95 16.68 -0.46
CA ALA A 104 -1.23 16.65 -1.75
C ALA A 104 -0.09 15.62 -1.75
N GLU A 105 0.55 15.38 -0.62
CA GLU A 105 1.55 14.32 -0.43
C GLU A 105 0.89 12.94 -0.44
N ALA A 106 -0.16 12.72 0.35
CA ALA A 106 -0.89 11.45 0.35
C ALA A 106 -1.42 11.10 -1.05
N ARG A 107 -2.01 12.07 -1.75
CA ARG A 107 -2.49 11.90 -3.13
C ARG A 107 -1.36 11.57 -4.10
N ARG A 108 -0.15 12.12 -3.93
CA ARG A 108 1.01 11.79 -4.78
C ARG A 108 1.39 10.32 -4.66
N VAL A 109 1.33 9.76 -3.45
CA VAL A 109 1.62 8.33 -3.22
C VAL A 109 0.56 7.44 -3.86
N VAL A 110 -0.73 7.74 -3.63
CA VAL A 110 -1.83 7.01 -4.28
C VAL A 110 -1.66 7.00 -5.80
N ARG A 111 -1.37 8.17 -6.40
CA ARG A 111 -1.13 8.27 -7.85
C ARG A 111 0.10 7.50 -8.31
N ALA A 112 1.17 7.46 -7.51
CA ALA A 112 2.38 6.69 -7.86
C ALA A 112 2.11 5.18 -7.88
N ILE A 113 1.35 4.67 -6.91
CA ILE A 113 0.96 3.26 -6.87
C ILE A 113 0.02 2.93 -8.04
N GLU A 114 -1.00 3.77 -8.31
CA GLU A 114 -1.90 3.62 -9.48
C GLU A 114 -1.12 3.49 -10.80
N ARG A 115 -0.21 4.44 -11.06
CA ARG A 115 0.65 4.41 -12.27
C ARG A 115 1.52 3.16 -12.32
N THR A 116 2.00 2.68 -11.18
CA THR A 116 2.84 1.49 -11.12
C THR A 116 2.03 0.23 -11.44
N MET A 117 0.82 0.13 -10.92
CA MET A 117 -0.13 -0.94 -11.24
C MET A 117 -0.45 -0.97 -12.74
N GLU A 118 -0.77 0.18 -13.34
CA GLU A 118 -1.00 0.30 -14.79
C GLU A 118 0.24 -0.16 -15.59
N ARG A 119 1.44 0.20 -15.14
CA ARG A 119 2.69 -0.20 -15.79
C ARG A 119 2.93 -1.69 -15.71
N ILE A 120 2.75 -2.35 -14.56
CA ILE A 120 3.01 -3.80 -14.47
C ILE A 120 2.02 -4.64 -15.30
N ASP A 121 0.87 -4.06 -15.66
CA ASP A 121 -0.12 -4.72 -16.52
C ASP A 121 0.37 -4.80 -17.96
N VAL A 122 0.96 -3.71 -18.47
CA VAL A 122 1.37 -3.55 -19.87
C VAL A 122 2.87 -3.69 -20.13
N ASN A 123 3.71 -3.63 -19.10
CA ASN A 123 5.18 -3.58 -19.22
C ASN A 123 5.82 -4.94 -18.96
N THR A 124 6.88 -5.25 -19.73
CA THR A 124 7.72 -6.43 -19.56
C THR A 124 8.76 -6.29 -18.45
N ASN A 125 9.09 -5.07 -18.00
CA ASN A 125 10.05 -4.86 -16.91
C ASN A 125 9.36 -4.43 -15.59
N LEU A 126 8.92 -5.44 -14.82
CA LEU A 126 8.28 -5.27 -13.51
C LEU A 126 9.19 -4.55 -12.51
N ARG A 127 10.47 -4.94 -12.47
CA ARG A 127 11.48 -4.37 -11.57
C ARG A 127 11.58 -2.87 -11.73
N LEU A 128 11.76 -2.38 -12.96
CA LEU A 128 11.90 -0.95 -13.23
C LEU A 128 10.65 -0.17 -12.81
N ALA A 129 9.44 -0.72 -13.04
CA ALA A 129 8.21 -0.06 -12.62
C ALA A 129 8.17 0.12 -11.09
N VAL A 130 8.55 -0.90 -10.33
CA VAL A 130 8.56 -0.85 -8.87
C VAL A 130 9.74 -0.02 -8.33
N GLU A 131 10.90 -0.02 -8.97
CA GLU A 131 12.02 0.88 -8.62
C GLU A 131 11.63 2.35 -8.78
N VAL A 132 10.87 2.70 -9.82
CA VAL A 132 10.33 4.06 -9.96
C VAL A 132 9.34 4.39 -8.84
N LEU A 133 8.48 3.44 -8.45
CA LEU A 133 7.62 3.62 -7.27
C LEU A 133 8.45 3.90 -6.01
N MET A 134 9.53 3.17 -5.79
CA MET A 134 10.41 3.38 -4.63
C MET A 134 11.00 4.79 -4.56
N LEU A 135 11.24 5.43 -5.70
CA LEU A 135 11.72 6.82 -5.78
C LEU A 135 10.60 7.83 -5.52
N ASP A 136 9.35 7.50 -5.91
CA ASP A 136 8.16 8.33 -5.72
C ASP A 136 7.61 8.25 -4.28
N LEU A 137 7.90 7.18 -3.53
CA LEU A 137 7.50 7.04 -2.12
C LEU A 137 8.21 8.09 -1.23
N PRO A 138 7.51 8.72 -0.28
CA PRO A 138 8.11 9.71 0.60
C PRO A 138 9.17 9.08 1.50
N HIS A 139 10.13 9.89 1.93
CA HIS A 139 11.09 9.50 2.94
C HIS A 139 10.70 10.13 4.28
N LEU A 140 10.16 9.33 5.19
CA LEU A 140 9.67 9.77 6.50
C LEU A 140 10.50 9.14 7.60
N SER A 141 10.97 9.96 8.55
CA SER A 141 11.56 9.47 9.79
C SER A 141 10.43 9.17 10.76
N ILE A 142 9.76 8.03 10.61
CA ILE A 142 8.76 7.57 11.58
C ILE A 142 9.53 7.13 12.82
N ARG A 143 9.56 7.95 13.87
CA ARG A 143 10.09 7.61 15.19
C ARG A 143 8.99 7.00 16.05
#